data_AF-X0RVI4-F1
#
_entry.id   AF-X0RVI4-F1
#
_cell.length_a   1.000
_cell.length_b   1.000
_cell.length_c   1.000
_cell.angle_alpha   90.00
_cell.angle_beta   90.00
_cell.angle_gamma   90.00
#
_symmetry.space_group_name_H-M   'P 1'
#
loop_
_entity.id
_entity.type
_entity.pdbx_description
1 polymer ?
#
loop_
_entity_poly.entity_id
_entity_poly.type
_entity_poly.pdbx_seq_one_letter_code
_entity_poly.pdbx_strand_id
1 'polypeptide(L)'
;MIARLLQKIESGKATIGVVGLGYVGLPLVREFTRGGARVIGFDVDPRKVKALMAGRSYIEHIPARAVKEMVKSGRFAATADFRQLRKADCILICVPTPLTKMREPDMTYVEA
;
A
#
# COMPACT_ATOMS: atom_id res chain seq x y z
N MET A 1 3.66 -1.45 24.63
CA MET A 1 3.23 -1.70 23.24
C MET A 1 3.35 -0.43 22.39
N ILE A 2 2.71 0.68 22.78
CA ILE A 2 2.77 1.98 22.07
C ILE A 2 4.19 2.57 22.00
N ALA A 3 4.92 2.61 23.12
CA ALA A 3 6.29 3.16 23.14
C ALA A 3 7.24 2.49 22.12
N ARG A 4 7.09 1.17 21.91
CA ARG A 4 7.88 0.42 20.92
C ARG A 4 7.52 0.80 19.49
N LEU A 5 6.23 1.05 19.21
CA LEU A 5 5.77 1.51 17.90
C LEU A 5 6.30 2.93 17.62
N LEU A 6 6.17 3.84 18.58
CA LEU A 6 6.67 5.22 18.45
C LEU A 6 8.17 5.24 18.16
N GLN A 7 8.97 4.45 18.90
CA GLN A 7 10.40 4.32 18.65
C GLN A 7 10.72 3.82 17.22
N LYS A 8 9.91 2.88 16.69
CA LYS A 8 10.08 2.41 15.31
C LYS A 8 9.73 3.48 14.28
N ILE A 9 8.72 4.30 14.54
CA ILE A 9 8.32 5.41 13.67
C ILE A 9 9.43 6.47 13.65
N GLU A 10 9.88 6.92 14.83
CA GLU A 10 10.93 7.93 14.98
C GLU A 10 12.27 7.48 14.35
N SER A 11 12.59 6.19 14.45
CA SER A 11 13.81 5.63 13.85
C SER A 11 13.67 5.22 12.38
N GLY A 12 12.51 5.44 11.74
CA GLY A 12 12.25 5.05 10.35
C GLY A 12 12.25 3.54 10.10
N LYS A 13 12.13 2.72 11.15
CA LYS A 13 12.15 1.25 11.09
C LYS A 13 10.75 0.64 11.05
N ALA A 14 9.70 1.44 11.22
CA ALA A 14 8.32 0.98 11.11
C ALA A 14 8.03 0.43 9.71
N THR A 15 7.33 -0.70 9.66
CA THR A 15 6.83 -1.27 8.41
C THR A 15 5.37 -0.89 8.22
N ILE A 16 5.03 -0.35 7.07
CA ILE A 16 3.70 0.16 6.75
C ILE A 16 3.01 -0.84 5.82
N GLY A 17 1.81 -1.27 6.19
CA GLY A 17 0.90 -2.00 5.31
C GLY A 17 -0.05 -1.04 4.61
N VAL A 18 -0.27 -1.20 3.31
CA VAL A 18 -1.28 -0.45 2.55
C VAL A 18 -2.21 -1.44 1.87
N VAL A 19 -3.50 -1.39 2.20
CA VAL A 19 -4.55 -2.26 1.66
C VAL A 19 -5.30 -1.52 0.55
N GLY A 20 -5.27 -2.05 -0.67
CA GLY A 20 -5.77 -1.40 -1.87
C GLY A 20 -4.67 -0.57 -2.55
N LEU A 21 -4.24 -1.02 -3.73
CA LEU A 21 -3.19 -0.36 -4.53
C LEU A 21 -3.79 0.38 -5.72
N GLY A 22 -4.94 1.01 -5.49
CA GLY A 22 -5.62 1.86 -6.45
C GLY A 22 -5.06 3.29 -6.49
N TYR A 23 -5.93 4.21 -6.89
CA TYR A 23 -5.59 5.62 -7.07
C TYR A 23 -5.12 6.32 -5.78
N VAL A 24 -5.52 5.85 -4.61
CA VAL A 24 -5.09 6.44 -3.31
C VAL A 24 -3.91 5.68 -2.71
N GLY A 25 -3.99 4.36 -2.63
CA GLY A 25 -2.97 3.57 -1.95
C GLY A 25 -1.62 3.55 -2.66
N LEU A 26 -1.59 3.49 -4.00
CA LEU A 26 -0.30 3.44 -4.71
C LEU A 26 0.50 4.76 -4.60
N PRO A 27 -0.10 5.97 -4.67
CA PRO A 27 0.61 7.19 -4.30
C PRO A 27 1.13 7.21 -2.86
N LEU A 28 0.36 6.71 -1.89
CA LEU A 28 0.82 6.62 -0.50
C LEU A 28 2.04 5.70 -0.36
N VAL A 29 2.00 4.53 -0.99
CA VAL A 29 3.16 3.63 -1.09
C VAL A 29 4.38 4.38 -1.64
N ARG A 30 4.20 5.20 -2.68
CA ARG A 30 5.27 6.02 -3.27
C ARG A 30 5.89 6.98 -2.28
N GLU A 31 5.07 7.77 -1.60
CA GLU A 31 5.59 8.78 -0.68
C GLU A 31 6.22 8.15 0.56
N PHE A 32 5.66 7.08 1.13
CA PHE A 32 6.29 6.36 2.23
C PHE A 32 7.61 5.71 1.84
N THR A 33 7.68 5.12 0.64
CA THR A 33 8.92 4.52 0.13
C THR A 33 9.99 5.58 -0.11
N ARG A 34 9.62 6.76 -0.66
CA ARG A 34 10.52 7.92 -0.83
C ARG A 34 11.00 8.49 0.50
N GLY A 35 10.14 8.49 1.51
CA GLY A 35 10.50 8.83 2.90
C GLY A 35 11.38 7.78 3.59
N GLY A 36 11.72 6.69 2.92
CA GLY A 36 12.63 5.66 3.42
C GLY A 36 11.98 4.54 4.21
N ALA A 37 10.66 4.57 4.41
CA ALA A 37 9.92 3.53 5.12
C ALA A 37 9.82 2.24 4.30
N ARG A 38 9.68 1.10 4.99
CA ARG A 38 9.32 -0.17 4.34
C ARG A 38 7.82 -0.27 4.18
N VAL A 39 7.35 -0.67 3.01
CA VAL A 39 5.94 -0.75 2.65
C VAL A 39 5.59 -2.12 2.08
N ILE A 40 4.57 -2.74 2.66
CA ILE A 40 3.91 -3.94 2.15
C ILE A 40 2.58 -3.49 1.54
N GLY A 41 2.48 -3.54 0.22
CA GLY A 41 1.24 -3.24 -0.50
C GLY A 41 0.41 -4.49 -0.71
N PHE A 42 -0.84 -4.50 -0.30
CA PHE A 42 -1.79 -5.55 -0.58
C PHE A 42 -2.86 -5.08 -1.57
N ASP A 43 -3.16 -5.89 -2.59
CA ASP A 43 -4.35 -5.71 -3.42
C ASP A 43 -4.96 -7.08 -3.72
N VAL A 44 -6.29 -7.15 -3.76
CA VAL A 44 -7.03 -8.36 -4.09
C VAL A 44 -6.86 -8.78 -5.54
N ASP A 45 -6.49 -7.84 -6.43
CA ASP A 45 -6.23 -8.13 -7.84
C ASP A 45 -4.76 -8.58 -8.04
N PRO A 46 -4.49 -9.88 -8.29
CA PRO A 46 -3.14 -10.38 -8.50
C PRO A 46 -2.48 -9.81 -9.77
N ARG A 47 -3.27 -9.30 -10.74
CA ARG A 47 -2.74 -8.70 -11.96
C ARG A 47 -2.02 -7.39 -11.65
N LYS A 48 -2.59 -6.57 -10.77
CA LYS A 48 -1.95 -5.34 -10.26
C LYS A 48 -0.65 -5.63 -9.54
N VAL A 49 -0.68 -6.62 -8.63
CA VAL A 49 0.51 -7.07 -7.89
C VAL A 49 1.62 -7.49 -8.85
N LYS A 50 1.31 -8.35 -9.84
CA LYS A 50 2.28 -8.79 -10.85
C LYS A 50 2.81 -7.63 -11.69
N ALA A 51 1.97 -6.66 -12.06
CA ALA A 51 2.40 -5.48 -12.79
C ALA A 51 3.39 -4.63 -11.98
N LEU A 52 3.08 -4.34 -10.72
CA LEU A 52 3.93 -3.54 -9.84
C LEU A 52 5.28 -4.22 -9.58
N MET A 53 5.27 -5.53 -9.29
CA MET A 53 6.51 -6.29 -9.05
C MET A 53 7.37 -6.43 -10.32
N ALA A 54 6.76 -6.30 -11.50
CA ALA A 54 7.49 -6.17 -12.77
C ALA A 54 7.93 -4.72 -13.08
N GLY A 55 7.74 -3.77 -12.16
CA GLY A 55 8.11 -2.37 -12.35
C GLY A 55 7.21 -1.64 -13.36
N ARG A 56 5.98 -2.11 -13.59
CA ARG A 56 5.00 -1.44 -14.43
C ARG A 56 3.99 -0.69 -13.57
N SER A 57 3.49 0.41 -14.10
CA SER A 57 2.37 1.13 -13.50
C SER A 57 1.11 0.91 -14.32
N TYR A 58 -0.03 0.88 -13.64
CA TYR A 58 -1.38 0.95 -14.22
C TYR A 58 -2.12 2.22 -13.78
N ILE A 59 -1.49 3.08 -12.97
CA ILE A 59 -2.00 4.41 -12.60
C ILE A 59 -1.27 5.43 -13.46
N GLU A 60 -2.04 6.17 -14.27
CA GLU A 60 -1.50 7.13 -15.25
C GLU A 60 -0.57 8.17 -14.61
N HIS A 61 -0.93 8.69 -13.44
CA HIS A 61 -0.14 9.71 -12.73
C HIS A 61 1.07 9.15 -11.94
N ILE A 62 1.30 7.83 -11.98
CA ILE A 62 2.48 7.21 -11.39
C ILE A 62 3.32 6.62 -12.52
N PRO A 63 4.45 7.23 -12.89
CA PRO A 63 5.25 6.73 -13.98
C PRO A 63 5.92 5.41 -13.61
N ALA A 64 6.07 4.49 -14.57
CA ALA A 64 6.70 3.17 -14.36
C ALA A 64 8.12 3.27 -13.76
N ARG A 65 8.86 4.36 -14.04
CA ARG A 65 10.17 4.62 -13.43
C ARG A 65 10.10 4.68 -11.90
N ALA A 66 9.08 5.35 -11.35
CA ALA A 66 8.90 5.47 -9.91
C ALA A 66 8.57 4.10 -9.29
N VAL A 67 7.76 3.29 -9.96
CA VAL A 67 7.48 1.91 -9.50
C VAL A 67 8.74 1.06 -9.49
N LYS A 68 9.56 1.13 -10.56
CA LYS A 68 10.85 0.44 -10.62
C LYS A 68 11.77 0.86 -9.50
N GLU A 69 11.88 2.15 -9.23
CA GLU A 69 12.71 2.69 -8.14
C GLU A 69 12.26 2.17 -6.77
N MET A 70 10.94 2.19 -6.49
CA MET A 70 10.39 1.66 -5.24
C MET A 70 10.73 0.18 -5.05
N VAL A 71 10.52 -0.65 -6.08
CA VAL A 71 10.81 -2.10 -6.03
C VAL A 71 12.32 -2.34 -5.88
N LYS A 72 13.15 -1.68 -6.71
CA LYS A 72 14.61 -1.83 -6.66
C LYS A 72 15.22 -1.36 -5.36
N SER A 73 14.59 -0.40 -4.67
CA SER A 73 15.06 0.05 -3.36
C SER A 73 14.95 -1.03 -2.27
N GLY A 74 14.22 -2.13 -2.52
CA GLY A 74 13.95 -3.17 -1.55
C GLY A 74 12.99 -2.76 -0.43
N ARG A 75 12.46 -1.52 -0.48
CA ARG A 75 11.53 -0.98 0.51
C ARG A 75 10.08 -1.28 0.20
N PHE A 76 9.72 -1.54 -1.06
CA PHE A 76 8.36 -1.85 -1.47
C PHE A 76 8.21 -3.27 -1.99
N ALA A 77 7.21 -3.98 -1.49
CA ALA A 77 6.73 -5.24 -2.05
C ALA A 77 5.21 -5.25 -2.12
N ALA A 78 4.65 -5.59 -3.30
CA ALA A 78 3.22 -5.83 -3.48
C ALA A 78 2.92 -7.33 -3.32
N THR A 79 1.75 -7.66 -2.78
CA THR A 79 1.31 -9.02 -2.53
C THR A 79 -0.21 -9.14 -2.66
N ALA A 80 -0.70 -10.32 -3.07
CA ALA A 80 -2.11 -10.70 -2.94
C ALA A 80 -2.34 -11.66 -1.76
N ASP A 81 -1.29 -11.97 -1.00
CA ASP A 81 -1.38 -12.77 0.24
C ASP A 81 -1.54 -11.84 1.45
N PHE A 82 -2.77 -11.81 1.99
CA PHE A 82 -3.13 -10.97 3.14
C PHE A 82 -2.29 -11.28 4.38
N ARG A 83 -1.78 -12.52 4.53
CA ARG A 83 -0.99 -12.94 5.70
C ARG A 83 0.32 -12.14 5.83
N GLN A 84 0.81 -11.55 4.75
CA GLN A 84 2.02 -10.71 4.77
C GLN A 84 1.83 -9.45 5.62
N LEU A 85 0.59 -8.96 5.77
CA LEU A 85 0.29 -7.76 6.58
C LEU A 85 0.53 -7.98 8.07
N ARG A 86 0.65 -9.22 8.56
CA ARG A 86 1.08 -9.53 9.95
C ARG A 86 2.46 -8.97 10.29
N LYS A 87 3.26 -8.62 9.28
CA LYS A 87 4.60 -8.02 9.44
C LYS A 87 4.56 -6.50 9.56
N ALA A 88 3.42 -5.87 9.28
CA ALA A 88 3.27 -4.42 9.34
C ALA A 88 3.09 -3.97 10.80
N ASP A 89 3.67 -2.81 11.11
CA ASP A 89 3.50 -2.10 12.38
C ASP A 89 2.24 -1.20 12.35
N CYS A 90 1.89 -0.68 11.18
CA CYS A 90 0.68 0.11 10.93
C CYS A 90 0.02 -0.34 9.62
N ILE A 91 -1.31 -0.31 9.52
CA ILE A 91 -2.05 -0.63 8.29
C ILE A 91 -2.89 0.58 7.89
N LEU A 92 -2.75 1.03 6.64
CA LEU A 92 -3.62 2.01 6.01
C LEU A 92 -4.57 1.30 5.06
N ILE A 93 -5.87 1.50 5.27
CA ILE A 93 -6.92 0.95 4.41
C ILE A 93 -7.27 1.99 3.35
N CYS A 94 -7.06 1.65 2.09
CA CYS A 94 -7.22 2.50 0.90
C CYS A 94 -8.06 1.78 -0.18
N VAL A 95 -9.03 1.00 0.26
CA VAL A 95 -10.02 0.32 -0.58
C VAL A 95 -11.10 1.30 -1.05
N PRO A 96 -11.78 1.04 -2.19
CA PRO A 96 -12.79 1.95 -2.69
C PRO A 96 -14.00 2.00 -1.76
N THR A 97 -14.57 3.19 -1.60
CA THR A 97 -15.86 3.45 -0.95
C THR A 97 -16.80 4.12 -1.96
N PRO A 98 -17.20 3.40 -3.03
CA PRO A 98 -18.04 3.98 -4.07
C PRO A 98 -19.39 4.42 -3.50
N LEU A 99 -20.09 5.32 -4.19
CA LEU A 99 -21.40 5.76 -3.73
C LEU A 99 -22.48 4.73 -4.11
N THR A 100 -23.37 4.44 -3.17
CA THR A 100 -24.59 3.65 -3.41
C THR A 100 -25.60 4.45 -4.24
N LYS A 101 -26.72 3.82 -4.61
CA LYS A 101 -27.85 4.51 -5.27
C LYS A 101 -28.40 5.69 -4.44
N MET A 102 -28.26 5.62 -3.12
CA MET A 102 -28.68 6.67 -2.18
C MET A 102 -27.60 7.73 -1.94
N ARG A 103 -26.47 7.67 -2.67
CA ARG A 103 -25.29 8.55 -2.53
C ARG A 103 -24.58 8.47 -1.18
N GLU A 104 -24.70 7.33 -0.51
CA GLU A 104 -23.95 7.03 0.71
C GLU A 104 -22.67 6.23 0.35
N PRO A 105 -21.59 6.33 1.13
CA PRO A 105 -20.42 5.47 0.93
C PRO A 105 -20.77 3.99 1.13
N ASP A 106 -20.43 3.16 0.16
CA ASP A 106 -20.47 1.70 0.28
C ASP A 106 -19.26 1.23 1.10
N MET A 107 -19.55 0.75 2.32
CA MET A 107 -18.53 0.31 3.28
C MET A 107 -18.15 -1.17 3.14
N THR A 108 -18.77 -1.92 2.24
CA THR A 108 -18.56 -3.38 2.10
C THR A 108 -17.10 -3.75 1.85
N TYR A 109 -16.34 -2.91 1.15
CA TYR A 109 -14.92 -3.14 0.89
C TYR A 109 -14.02 -2.94 2.11
N VAL A 110 -14.45 -2.12 3.09
CA VAL A 110 -13.71 -1.82 4.32
C VAL A 110 -13.98 -2.89 5.38
N GLU A 111 -15.21 -3.42 5.41
CA GLU A 111 -15.67 -4.39 6.41
C GLU A 111 -15.37 -5.86 6.04
N ALA A 112 -15.01 -6.12 4.79
CA ALA A 112 -14.72 -7.45 4.22
C ALA A 112 -13.45 -8.12 4.77
#